data_AF-A0A2K9FF08-F1
#
_entry.id   AF-A0A2K9FF08-F1
#
_cell.length_a   1.000
_cell.length_b   1.000
_cell.length_c   1.000
_cell.angle_alpha   90.00
_cell.angle_beta   90.00
_cell.angle_gamma   90.00
#
_symmetry.space_group_name_H-M   'P 1'
#
loop_
_entity.id
_entity.type
_entity.pdbx_description
1 polymer ?
#
loop_
_entity_poly.entity_id
_entity_poly.type
_entity_poly.pdbx_seq_one_letter_code
_entity_poly.pdbx_strand_id
1 'polypeptide(L)'
;MKADLRAAGPDAGIALVVTGAIFVWLYVRVGNGSSATVQVMPHLADADRYWMYWLCQAFGWSGLLWAWITIVFSLLRTGPRPRVRWLPPAGLEKLHRTTSLTTIALMFLHAVMFFLEEVRGNEGGATWAGRLWDAFVKVFVPGGYATGTGRIAILVGLLAFYLAIPLGLAYYLRQRTGSRMWRALHRFIIVVYVLSVWHTLLYGTNVWYDGAFRTLVWALQMPIAAMLLLRLLAPARPSERLHLRGPRRGRPLPLTARAAGRLAVVATVAGLAAVVATGVDGGRTPDGASPGLWPERWVIWAGLLALTLAAVAVAHRLRPSAVGGPARERRGEAAAEPGAG
;
A
#
# COMPACT_ATOMS: atom_id res chain seq x y z
N MET A 1 10.36 -10.45 14.84
CA MET A 1 8.92 -10.82 14.86
C MET A 1 8.33 -10.74 16.26
N LYS A 2 8.62 -11.65 17.21
CA LYS A 2 8.03 -11.59 18.57
C LYS A 2 8.19 -10.23 19.27
N ALA A 3 9.39 -9.64 19.21
CA ALA A 3 9.65 -8.32 19.78
C ALA A 3 8.88 -7.19 19.05
N ASP A 4 8.76 -7.28 17.73
CA ASP A 4 8.03 -6.28 16.93
C ASP A 4 6.52 -6.37 17.16
N LEU A 5 5.97 -7.59 17.35
CA LEU A 5 4.57 -7.81 17.68
C LEU A 5 4.21 -7.24 19.06
N ARG A 6 5.07 -7.44 20.06
CA ARG A 6 4.90 -6.80 21.38
C ARG A 6 4.98 -5.28 21.29
N ALA A 7 5.93 -4.76 20.50
CA ALA A 7 6.08 -3.33 20.29
C ALA A 7 4.93 -2.71 19.47
N ALA A 8 4.22 -3.50 18.67
CA ALA A 8 3.05 -3.06 17.93
C ALA A 8 1.79 -2.96 18.81
N GLY A 9 1.77 -3.54 20.01
CA GLY A 9 0.62 -3.50 20.91
C GLY A 9 0.09 -2.08 21.19
N PRO A 10 0.93 -1.12 21.63
CA PRO A 10 0.49 0.26 21.83
C PRO A 10 -0.01 0.95 20.57
N ASP A 11 0.67 0.74 19.43
CA ASP A 11 0.29 1.30 18.13
C ASP A 11 -1.06 0.74 17.66
N ALA A 12 -1.27 -0.57 17.79
CA ALA A 12 -2.53 -1.22 17.50
C ALA A 12 -3.65 -0.76 18.46
N GLY A 13 -3.34 -0.52 19.74
CA GLY A 13 -4.28 0.05 20.70
C GLY A 13 -4.78 1.43 20.26
N ILE A 14 -3.87 2.32 19.85
CA ILE A 14 -4.22 3.64 19.29
C ILE A 14 -5.06 3.48 18.02
N ALA A 15 -4.68 2.55 17.13
CA ALA A 15 -5.44 2.26 15.93
C ALA A 15 -6.86 1.80 16.21
N LEU A 16 -7.07 0.96 17.23
CA LEU A 16 -8.40 0.50 17.63
C LEU A 16 -9.23 1.62 18.25
N VAL A 17 -8.63 2.51 19.04
CA VAL A 17 -9.33 3.71 19.56
C VAL A 17 -9.78 4.61 18.43
N VAL A 18 -8.91 4.91 17.46
CA VAL A 18 -9.26 5.71 16.28
C VAL A 18 -10.34 5.00 15.45
N THR A 19 -10.24 3.69 15.27
CA THR A 19 -11.26 2.89 14.57
C THR A 19 -12.61 2.95 15.29
N GLY A 20 -12.64 2.83 16.61
CA GLY A 20 -13.85 2.97 17.41
C GLY A 20 -14.47 4.35 17.28
N ALA A 21 -13.66 5.41 17.30
CA ALA A 21 -14.14 6.78 17.10
C ALA A 21 -14.76 6.98 15.70
N ILE A 22 -14.10 6.46 14.65
CA ILE A 22 -14.64 6.50 13.28
C ILE A 22 -15.94 5.70 13.18
N PHE A 23 -16.00 4.51 13.80
CA PHE A 23 -17.20 3.68 13.84
C PHE A 23 -18.38 4.43 14.48
N VAL A 24 -18.18 5.00 15.67
CA VAL A 24 -19.23 5.78 16.36
C VAL A 24 -19.68 6.97 15.51
N TRP A 25 -18.74 7.68 14.88
CA TRP A 25 -19.06 8.79 13.99
C TRP A 25 -19.90 8.36 12.78
N LEU A 26 -19.53 7.27 12.10
CA LEU A 26 -20.30 6.71 10.99
C LEU A 26 -21.69 6.25 11.44
N TYR A 27 -21.75 5.56 12.57
CA TYR A 27 -22.99 5.04 13.16
C TYR A 27 -24.00 6.15 13.43
N VAL A 28 -23.58 7.21 14.12
CA VAL A 28 -24.42 8.38 14.42
C VAL A 28 -24.90 9.07 13.14
N ARG A 29 -24.02 9.19 12.13
CA ARG A 29 -24.37 9.80 10.84
C ARG A 29 -25.38 8.99 10.03
N VAL A 30 -25.38 7.66 10.16
CA VAL A 30 -26.40 6.81 9.53
C VAL A 30 -27.71 6.96 10.30
N GLY A 31 -27.68 6.87 11.63
CA GLY A 31 -28.87 7.00 12.48
C GLY A 31 -29.61 8.34 12.34
N ASN A 32 -28.90 9.42 12.01
CA ASN A 32 -29.51 10.73 11.75
C ASN A 32 -29.75 11.06 10.27
N GLY A 33 -29.52 10.10 9.36
CA GLY A 33 -29.75 10.28 7.92
C GLY A 33 -28.76 11.20 7.18
N SER A 34 -27.72 11.70 7.86
CA SER A 34 -26.72 12.60 7.23
C SER A 34 -25.64 11.86 6.43
N SER A 35 -25.58 10.54 6.50
CA SER A 35 -24.54 9.74 5.83
C SER A 35 -24.74 9.68 4.32
N ALA A 36 -23.71 10.06 3.56
CA ALA A 36 -23.67 9.89 2.10
C ALA A 36 -23.85 8.42 1.69
N THR A 37 -23.49 7.48 2.56
CA THR A 37 -23.68 6.05 2.29
C THR A 37 -25.13 5.68 2.13
N VAL A 38 -26.02 6.26 2.93
CA VAL A 38 -27.46 5.97 2.86
C VAL A 38 -28.08 6.56 1.58
N GLN A 39 -27.49 7.62 1.02
CA GLN A 39 -27.90 8.14 -0.28
C GLN A 39 -27.53 7.21 -1.44
N VAL A 40 -26.34 6.59 -1.37
CA VAL A 40 -25.84 5.68 -2.42
C VAL A 40 -26.41 4.27 -2.28
N MET A 41 -26.59 3.81 -1.04
CA MET A 41 -27.07 2.47 -0.68
C MET A 41 -28.21 2.58 0.34
N PRO A 42 -29.42 2.97 -0.07
CA PRO A 42 -30.54 3.22 0.85
C PRO A 42 -30.95 2.02 1.69
N HIS A 43 -30.75 0.80 1.18
CA HIS A 43 -31.01 -0.44 1.91
C HIS A 43 -30.14 -0.60 3.18
N LEU A 44 -29.06 0.17 3.30
CA LEU A 44 -28.18 0.23 4.48
C LEU A 44 -28.63 1.32 5.47
N ALA A 45 -29.83 1.90 5.39
CA ALA A 45 -30.24 2.97 6.31
C ALA A 45 -30.32 2.53 7.80
N ASP A 46 -30.50 1.23 8.04
CA ASP A 46 -30.64 0.67 9.39
C ASP A 46 -29.26 0.47 10.05
N ALA A 47 -28.89 1.42 10.92
CA ALA A 47 -27.57 1.42 11.56
C ALA A 47 -27.33 0.16 12.43
N ASP A 48 -28.35 -0.29 13.16
CA ASP A 48 -28.31 -1.46 14.04
C ASP A 48 -28.16 -2.74 13.23
N ARG A 49 -28.92 -2.88 12.14
CA ARG A 49 -28.88 -4.08 11.29
C ARG A 49 -27.55 -4.22 10.54
N TYR A 50 -26.94 -3.11 10.12
CA TYR A 50 -25.75 -3.08 9.27
C TYR A 50 -24.48 -2.63 10.02
N TRP A 51 -24.43 -2.79 11.35
CA TRP A 51 -23.28 -2.36 12.17
C TRP A 51 -21.94 -2.95 11.71
N MET A 52 -21.95 -4.19 11.18
CA MET A 52 -20.74 -4.86 10.68
C MET A 52 -20.18 -4.15 9.44
N TYR A 53 -21.06 -3.60 8.60
CA TYR A 53 -20.68 -2.79 7.46
C TYR A 53 -20.05 -1.46 7.89
N TRP A 54 -20.58 -0.78 8.91
CA TRP A 54 -19.97 0.45 9.44
C TRP A 54 -18.62 0.20 10.09
N LEU A 55 -18.49 -0.92 10.80
CA LEU A 55 -17.22 -1.33 11.39
C LEU A 55 -16.19 -1.70 10.31
N CYS A 56 -16.63 -2.37 9.24
CA CYS A 56 -15.82 -2.58 8.04
C CYS A 56 -15.30 -1.25 7.48
N GLN A 57 -16.15 -0.25 7.30
CA GLN A 57 -15.73 1.07 6.82
C GLN A 57 -14.73 1.74 7.77
N ALA A 58 -14.96 1.65 9.09
CA ALA A 58 -14.05 2.19 10.09
C ALA A 58 -12.66 1.56 9.98
N PHE A 59 -12.57 0.24 9.84
CA PHE A 59 -11.29 -0.44 9.58
C PHE A 59 -10.65 -0.02 8.27
N GLY A 60 -11.44 0.22 7.21
CA GLY A 60 -10.95 0.71 5.93
C GLY A 60 -10.30 2.10 6.03
N TRP A 61 -10.97 3.04 6.69
CA TRP A 61 -10.45 4.40 6.93
C TRP A 61 -9.22 4.39 7.84
N SER A 62 -9.26 3.66 8.95
CA SER A 62 -8.10 3.49 9.82
C SER A 62 -6.92 2.84 9.08
N GLY A 63 -7.19 1.82 8.25
CA GLY A 63 -6.18 1.15 7.44
C GLY A 63 -5.50 2.11 6.47
N LEU A 64 -6.27 2.96 5.77
CA LEU A 64 -5.73 3.99 4.88
C LEU A 64 -4.91 5.04 5.64
N LEU A 65 -5.39 5.49 6.81
CA LEU A 65 -4.67 6.44 7.65
C LEU A 65 -3.34 5.86 8.14
N TRP A 66 -3.33 4.64 8.65
CA TRP A 66 -2.10 3.97 9.09
C TRP A 66 -1.14 3.72 7.92
N ALA A 67 -1.67 3.38 6.74
CA ALA A 67 -0.87 3.26 5.53
C ALA A 67 -0.22 4.61 5.14
N TRP A 68 -0.96 5.72 5.24
CA TRP A 68 -0.41 7.06 5.01
C TRP A 68 0.72 7.37 6.00
N ILE A 69 0.48 7.15 7.29
CA ILE A 69 1.46 7.39 8.37
C ILE A 69 2.73 6.55 8.16
N THR A 70 2.59 5.26 7.82
CA THR A 70 3.75 4.40 7.66
C THR A 70 4.61 4.76 6.44
N ILE A 71 3.98 5.24 5.36
CA ILE A 71 4.70 5.76 4.18
C ILE A 71 5.45 7.05 4.53
N VAL A 72 4.85 7.95 5.30
CA VAL A 72 5.52 9.16 5.79
C VAL A 72 6.75 8.80 6.61
N PHE A 73 6.65 7.86 7.56
CA PHE A 73 7.80 7.38 8.33
C PHE A 73 8.89 6.76 7.44
N SER A 74 8.50 6.00 6.41
CA SER A 74 9.44 5.41 5.44
C SER A 74 10.18 6.48 4.63
N LEU A 75 9.48 7.52 4.17
CA LEU A 75 10.06 8.61 3.39
C LEU A 75 10.94 9.52 4.26
N LEU A 76 10.52 9.86 5.49
CA LEU A 76 11.35 10.60 6.45
C LEU A 76 12.66 9.89 6.75
N ARG A 77 12.63 8.55 6.84
CA ARG A 77 13.82 7.74 7.08
C ARG A 77 14.79 7.75 5.89
N THR A 78 14.26 7.78 4.66
CA THR A 78 15.04 7.55 3.43
C THR A 78 15.36 8.81 2.63
N GLY A 79 14.75 9.95 2.95
CA GLY A 79 14.97 11.24 2.31
C GLY A 79 16.07 12.11 2.95
N PRO A 80 16.21 13.38 2.48
CA PRO A 80 17.08 14.38 3.10
C PRO A 80 16.66 14.56 4.56
N ARG A 81 17.59 14.27 5.47
CA ARG A 81 17.27 14.18 6.89
C ARG A 81 16.82 15.54 7.42
N PRO A 82 15.62 15.65 8.00
CA PRO A 82 15.32 16.76 8.87
C PRO A 82 16.36 16.77 10.01
N ARG A 83 16.95 17.92 10.37
CA ARG A 83 17.91 18.06 11.51
C ARG A 83 17.24 17.90 12.88
N VAL A 84 16.19 17.11 12.91
CA VAL A 84 15.14 17.13 13.91
C VAL A 84 15.52 16.13 15.00
N ARG A 85 16.13 16.64 16.09
CA ARG A 85 16.86 15.86 17.11
C ARG A 85 16.01 14.82 17.87
N TRP A 86 14.72 15.06 18.04
CA TRP A 86 13.76 14.21 18.77
C TRP A 86 13.31 12.92 18.07
N LEU A 87 13.64 12.70 16.78
CA LEU A 87 13.26 11.48 16.05
C LEU A 87 14.49 10.79 15.43
N PRO A 88 15.23 9.99 16.23
CA PRO A 88 16.41 9.29 15.73
C PRO A 88 16.02 8.26 14.66
N PRO A 89 16.93 7.92 13.72
CA PRO A 89 16.65 6.97 12.64
C PRO A 89 16.15 5.59 13.10
N ALA A 90 16.63 5.12 14.26
CA ALA A 90 16.19 3.86 14.86
C ALA A 90 14.73 3.94 15.35
N GLY A 91 14.30 5.10 15.85
CA GLY A 91 12.92 5.37 16.24
C GLY A 91 11.98 5.34 15.04
N LEU A 92 12.32 6.07 13.96
CA LEU A 92 11.56 6.04 12.70
C LEU A 92 11.46 4.65 12.09
N GLU A 93 12.55 3.87 12.17
CA GLU A 93 12.52 2.46 11.76
C GLU A 93 11.54 1.63 12.58
N LYS A 94 11.56 1.78 13.90
CA LYS A 94 10.65 1.07 14.79
C LYS A 94 9.20 1.44 14.48
N LEU A 95 8.90 2.75 14.40
CA LEU A 95 7.56 3.26 14.08
C LEU A 95 7.07 2.77 12.72
N HIS A 96 7.90 2.82 11.68
CA HIS A 96 7.53 2.29 10.36
C HIS A 96 7.17 0.80 10.42
N ARG A 97 7.94 -0.01 11.16
CA ARG A 97 7.67 -1.45 11.30
C ARG A 97 6.38 -1.74 12.05
N THR A 98 6.16 -1.08 13.20
CA THR A 98 4.95 -1.31 14.01
C THR A 98 3.71 -0.85 13.25
N THR A 99 3.73 0.36 12.69
CA THR A 99 2.61 0.87 11.89
C THR A 99 2.35 0.03 10.64
N SER A 100 3.37 -0.55 10.01
CA SER A 100 3.19 -1.47 8.88
C SER A 100 2.45 -2.74 9.28
N LEU A 101 2.78 -3.34 10.44
CA LEU A 101 2.06 -4.52 10.96
C LEU A 101 0.61 -4.17 11.27
N THR A 102 0.38 -3.04 11.94
CA THR A 102 -0.97 -2.55 12.26
C THR A 102 -1.77 -2.26 11.00
N THR A 103 -1.15 -1.67 9.96
CA THR A 103 -1.78 -1.45 8.65
C THR A 103 -2.28 -2.77 8.05
N ILE A 104 -1.44 -3.80 8.01
CA ILE A 104 -1.82 -5.12 7.47
C ILE A 104 -2.96 -5.74 8.30
N ALA A 105 -2.91 -5.62 9.63
CA ALA A 105 -3.98 -6.10 10.51
C ALA A 105 -5.30 -5.35 10.26
N LEU A 106 -5.28 -4.03 10.12
CA LEU A 106 -6.47 -3.23 9.81
C LEU A 106 -7.04 -3.57 8.43
N MET A 107 -6.20 -3.76 7.41
CA MET A 107 -6.63 -4.21 6.08
C MET A 107 -7.28 -5.60 6.15
N PHE A 108 -6.71 -6.52 6.92
CA PHE A 108 -7.29 -7.84 7.12
C PHE A 108 -8.63 -7.77 7.85
N LEU A 109 -8.72 -7.00 8.94
CA LEU A 109 -9.97 -6.81 9.68
C LEU A 109 -11.05 -6.12 8.83
N HIS A 110 -10.67 -5.17 7.98
CA HIS A 110 -11.56 -4.57 6.98
C HIS A 110 -12.16 -5.65 6.06
N ALA A 111 -11.33 -6.52 5.48
CA ALA A 111 -11.79 -7.62 4.63
C ALA A 111 -12.65 -8.63 5.40
N VAL A 112 -12.26 -8.99 6.63
CA VAL A 112 -13.03 -9.93 7.47
C VAL A 112 -14.39 -9.36 7.83
N MET A 113 -14.48 -8.09 8.22
CA MET A 113 -15.76 -7.48 8.56
C MET A 113 -16.69 -7.41 7.33
N PHE A 114 -16.15 -7.13 6.14
CA PHE A 114 -16.93 -7.19 4.91
C PHE A 114 -17.41 -8.62 4.59
N PHE A 115 -16.53 -9.61 4.76
CA PHE A 115 -16.88 -11.02 4.60
C PHE A 115 -18.01 -11.43 5.55
N LEU A 116 -17.91 -11.09 6.83
CA LEU A 116 -18.93 -11.43 7.80
C LEU A 116 -20.27 -10.74 7.51
N GLU A 117 -20.25 -9.51 7.01
CA GLU A 117 -21.45 -8.81 6.54
C GLU A 117 -22.11 -9.53 5.35
N GLU A 118 -21.33 -10.00 4.38
CA GLU A 118 -21.85 -10.79 3.25
C GLU A 118 -22.39 -12.16 3.69
N VAL A 119 -21.77 -12.82 4.68
CA VAL A 119 -22.29 -14.08 5.27
C VAL A 119 -23.60 -13.86 6.02
N ARG A 120 -23.73 -12.73 6.71
CA ARG A 120 -24.94 -12.32 7.42
C ARG A 120 -26.08 -12.06 6.44
N GLY A 121 -25.79 -11.42 5.31
CA GLY A 121 -26.73 -11.24 4.22
C GLY A 121 -27.32 -12.58 3.74
N ASN A 122 -28.64 -12.65 3.60
CA ASN A 122 -29.32 -13.84 3.07
C ASN A 122 -30.54 -13.50 2.22
N GLU A 123 -30.44 -12.46 1.41
CA GLU A 123 -31.55 -11.99 0.58
C GLU A 123 -32.00 -13.06 -0.44
N GLY A 124 -31.10 -13.97 -0.83
CA GLY A 124 -31.38 -15.07 -1.75
C GLY A 124 -31.82 -16.39 -1.10
N GLY A 125 -32.00 -16.45 0.23
CA GLY A 125 -32.43 -17.69 0.91
C GLY A 125 -31.45 -18.86 0.83
N ALA A 126 -30.16 -18.59 0.64
CA ALA A 126 -29.13 -19.61 0.49
C ALA A 126 -28.87 -20.38 1.79
N THR A 127 -28.39 -21.62 1.65
CA THR A 127 -27.91 -22.42 2.79
C THR A 127 -26.71 -21.74 3.45
N TRP A 128 -26.40 -22.11 4.70
CA TRP A 128 -25.21 -21.60 5.40
C TRP A 128 -23.92 -21.79 4.60
N ALA A 129 -23.73 -22.98 4.02
CA ALA A 129 -22.56 -23.28 3.20
C ALA A 129 -22.52 -22.43 1.92
N GLY A 130 -23.68 -22.24 1.27
CA GLY A 130 -23.79 -21.39 0.08
C GLY A 130 -23.43 -19.93 0.37
N ARG A 131 -23.92 -19.37 1.50
CA ARG A 131 -23.58 -18.01 1.95
C ARG A 131 -22.10 -17.84 2.23
N LEU A 132 -21.51 -18.80 2.94
CA LEU A 132 -20.08 -18.76 3.28
C LEU A 132 -19.21 -18.76 2.02
N TRP A 133 -19.56 -19.59 1.04
CA TRP A 133 -18.85 -19.69 -0.23
C TRP A 133 -19.03 -18.43 -1.09
N ASP A 134 -20.26 -17.93 -1.22
CA ASP A 134 -20.55 -16.71 -1.97
C ASP A 134 -19.81 -15.49 -1.39
N ALA A 135 -19.87 -15.31 -0.07
CA ALA A 135 -19.11 -14.28 0.63
C ALA A 135 -17.60 -14.44 0.41
N PHE A 136 -17.08 -15.66 0.45
CA PHE A 136 -15.66 -15.92 0.19
C PHE A 136 -15.26 -15.50 -1.23
N VAL A 137 -16.06 -15.86 -2.24
CA VAL A 137 -15.80 -15.49 -3.64
C VAL A 137 -15.86 -13.97 -3.82
N LYS A 138 -16.87 -13.31 -3.26
CA LYS A 138 -17.02 -11.85 -3.34
C LYS A 138 -15.87 -11.08 -2.69
N VAL A 139 -15.40 -11.55 -1.52
CA VAL A 139 -14.45 -10.78 -0.70
C VAL A 139 -13.00 -11.17 -0.93
N PHE A 140 -12.71 -12.44 -1.24
CA PHE A 140 -11.33 -12.93 -1.34
C PHE A 140 -10.92 -13.40 -2.74
N VAL A 141 -11.83 -13.65 -3.68
CA VAL A 141 -11.43 -14.07 -5.04
C VAL A 141 -11.34 -12.85 -5.97
N PRO A 142 -10.15 -12.55 -6.54
CA PRO A 142 -10.01 -11.44 -7.48
C PRO A 142 -10.99 -11.52 -8.65
N GLY A 143 -11.87 -10.54 -8.76
CA GLY A 143 -12.91 -10.49 -9.80
C GLY A 143 -14.22 -11.21 -9.48
N GLY A 144 -14.32 -11.85 -8.31
CA GLY A 144 -15.53 -12.55 -7.84
C GLY A 144 -16.71 -11.62 -7.54
N TYR A 145 -16.45 -10.36 -7.14
CA TYR A 145 -17.50 -9.37 -6.95
C TYR A 145 -18.11 -8.92 -8.29
N ALA A 146 -19.43 -9.02 -8.41
CA ALA A 146 -20.12 -8.99 -9.70
C ALA A 146 -20.99 -7.75 -9.95
N THR A 147 -21.06 -6.76 -9.05
CA THR A 147 -21.99 -5.63 -9.19
C THR A 147 -21.30 -4.26 -9.20
N GLY A 148 -21.86 -3.35 -10.01
CA GLY A 148 -21.50 -1.93 -10.08
C GLY A 148 -20.01 -1.60 -10.12
N THR A 149 -19.65 -0.48 -9.49
CA THR A 149 -18.26 -0.03 -9.28
C THR A 149 -17.45 -1.00 -8.42
N GLY A 150 -18.11 -1.81 -7.59
CA GLY A 150 -17.47 -2.81 -6.73
C GLY A 150 -16.67 -3.83 -7.53
N ARG A 151 -17.08 -4.15 -8.76
CA ARG A 151 -16.35 -5.02 -9.70
C ARG A 151 -14.88 -4.63 -9.90
N ILE A 152 -14.59 -3.34 -9.88
CA ILE A 152 -13.25 -2.78 -10.09
C ILE A 152 -12.61 -2.47 -8.75
N ALA A 153 -13.34 -1.80 -7.87
CA ALA A 153 -12.76 -1.33 -6.62
C ALA A 153 -12.37 -2.47 -5.68
N ILE A 154 -13.19 -3.51 -5.53
CA ILE A 154 -12.87 -4.66 -4.68
C ILE A 154 -11.70 -5.44 -5.28
N LEU A 155 -11.63 -5.57 -6.61
CA LEU A 155 -10.45 -6.13 -7.28
C LEU A 155 -9.18 -5.35 -6.92
N VAL A 156 -9.19 -4.02 -7.04
CA VAL A 156 -8.05 -3.16 -6.69
C VAL A 156 -7.68 -3.30 -5.20
N GLY A 157 -8.66 -3.33 -4.31
CA GLY A 157 -8.45 -3.54 -2.87
C GLY A 157 -7.83 -4.90 -2.56
N LEU A 158 -8.30 -5.96 -3.23
CA LEU A 158 -7.73 -7.31 -3.12
C LEU A 158 -6.29 -7.37 -3.60
N LEU A 159 -5.97 -6.75 -4.74
CA LEU A 159 -4.60 -6.66 -5.23
C LEU A 159 -3.70 -5.90 -4.24
N ALA A 160 -4.18 -4.80 -3.66
CA ALA A 160 -3.46 -4.09 -2.62
C ALA A 160 -3.18 -4.99 -1.41
N PHE A 161 -4.20 -5.68 -0.90
CA PHE A 161 -4.09 -6.59 0.25
C PHE A 161 -3.12 -7.75 -0.03
N TYR A 162 -3.25 -8.42 -1.18
CA TYR A 162 -2.40 -9.54 -1.57
C TYR A 162 -0.97 -9.14 -1.88
N LEU A 163 -0.70 -7.92 -2.32
CA LEU A 163 0.65 -7.39 -2.47
C LEU A 163 1.24 -6.95 -1.11
N ALA A 164 0.41 -6.43 -0.21
CA ALA A 164 0.84 -5.98 1.12
C ALA A 164 1.44 -7.12 1.96
N ILE A 165 0.85 -8.32 1.92
CA ILE A 165 1.32 -9.49 2.67
C ILE A 165 2.78 -9.85 2.33
N PRO A 166 3.13 -10.23 1.08
CA PRO A 166 4.50 -10.60 0.75
C PRO A 166 5.46 -9.41 0.85
N LEU A 167 5.09 -8.20 0.41
CA LEU A 167 6.00 -7.05 0.42
C LEU A 167 6.26 -6.47 1.82
N GLY A 168 5.25 -6.52 2.69
CA GLY A 168 5.35 -6.10 4.09
C GLY A 168 6.10 -7.12 4.94
N LEU A 169 5.77 -8.41 4.80
CA LEU A 169 6.39 -9.48 5.58
C LEU A 169 7.78 -9.91 5.05
N ALA A 170 8.15 -9.53 3.81
CA ALA A 170 9.49 -9.78 3.26
C ALA A 170 10.63 -9.27 4.15
N TYR A 171 10.38 -8.27 5.00
CA TYR A 171 11.34 -7.82 5.99
C TYR A 171 11.81 -8.94 6.93
N TYR A 172 10.92 -9.86 7.31
CA TYR A 172 11.27 -10.99 8.18
C TYR A 172 12.05 -12.08 7.44
N LEU A 173 11.97 -12.11 6.11
CA LEU A 173 12.72 -13.02 5.25
C LEU A 173 14.07 -12.43 4.79
N ARG A 174 14.39 -11.19 5.20
CA ARG A 174 15.56 -10.45 4.72
C ARG A 174 16.91 -11.16 4.92
N GLN A 175 17.01 -12.01 5.95
CA GLN A 175 18.24 -12.77 6.23
C GLN A 175 18.50 -13.82 5.13
N ARG A 176 17.44 -14.36 4.52
CA ARG A 176 17.53 -15.32 3.42
C ARG A 176 17.65 -14.63 2.05
N THR A 177 16.94 -13.52 1.85
CA THR A 177 16.92 -12.81 0.56
C THR A 177 18.07 -11.83 0.37
N GLY A 178 18.73 -11.42 1.45
CA GLY A 178 19.74 -10.36 1.45
C GLY A 178 19.12 -8.95 1.45
N SER A 179 19.84 -8.00 2.06
CA SER A 179 19.39 -6.61 2.26
C SER A 179 19.22 -5.82 0.95
N ARG A 180 19.95 -6.19 -0.10
CA ARG A 180 19.87 -5.54 -1.41
C ARG A 180 18.57 -5.91 -2.14
N MET A 181 18.24 -7.20 -2.21
CA MET A 181 17.00 -7.67 -2.84
C MET A 181 15.78 -7.19 -2.07
N TRP A 182 15.78 -7.31 -0.74
CA TRP A 182 14.69 -6.82 0.11
C TRP A 182 14.39 -5.33 -0.16
N ARG A 183 15.40 -4.45 -0.13
CA ARG A 183 15.19 -3.02 -0.41
C ARG A 183 14.65 -2.76 -1.81
N ALA A 184 15.07 -3.54 -2.79
CA ALA A 184 14.62 -3.36 -4.17
C ALA A 184 13.15 -3.75 -4.32
N LEU A 185 12.75 -4.90 -3.76
CA LEU A 185 11.37 -5.37 -3.79
C LEU A 185 10.45 -4.49 -2.93
N HIS A 186 10.91 -4.07 -1.75
CA HIS A 186 10.12 -3.24 -0.86
C HIS A 186 9.79 -1.86 -1.46
N ARG A 187 10.53 -1.37 -2.47
CA ARG A 187 10.17 -0.13 -3.20
C ARG A 187 8.81 -0.23 -3.89
N PHE A 188 8.37 -1.43 -4.27
CA PHE A 188 7.06 -1.64 -4.87
C PHE A 188 5.91 -1.49 -3.86
N ILE A 189 6.18 -1.35 -2.55
CA ILE A 189 5.13 -1.10 -1.54
C ILE A 189 4.37 0.20 -1.81
N ILE A 190 4.97 1.16 -2.51
CA ILE A 190 4.27 2.38 -2.90
C ILE A 190 3.07 2.09 -3.82
N VAL A 191 3.13 1.01 -4.61
CA VAL A 191 2.02 0.58 -5.47
C VAL A 191 0.85 0.11 -4.60
N VAL A 192 1.13 -0.62 -3.52
CA VAL A 192 0.10 -1.02 -2.55
C VAL A 192 -0.63 0.20 -2.01
N TYR A 193 0.12 1.24 -1.62
CA TYR A 193 -0.47 2.47 -1.12
C TYR A 193 -1.36 3.18 -2.16
N VAL A 194 -0.88 3.29 -3.40
CA VAL A 194 -1.65 3.89 -4.50
C VAL A 194 -2.93 3.10 -4.78
N LEU A 195 -2.85 1.76 -4.82
CA LEU A 195 -4.02 0.91 -4.99
C LEU A 195 -5.01 1.07 -3.83
N SER A 196 -4.54 1.20 -2.59
CA SER A 196 -5.41 1.46 -1.43
C SER A 196 -6.14 2.80 -1.55
N VAL A 197 -5.45 3.88 -1.94
CA VAL A 197 -6.08 5.20 -2.15
C VAL A 197 -7.12 5.10 -3.27
N TRP A 198 -6.79 4.43 -4.37
CA TRP A 198 -7.69 4.26 -5.50
C TRP A 198 -8.91 3.42 -5.15
N HIS A 199 -8.73 2.33 -4.39
CA HIS A 199 -9.83 1.53 -3.83
C HIS A 199 -10.80 2.40 -3.02
N THR A 200 -10.26 3.24 -2.12
CA THR A 200 -11.07 4.17 -1.33
C THR A 200 -11.78 5.21 -2.19
N LEU A 201 -11.11 5.82 -3.16
CA LEU A 201 -11.74 6.82 -4.03
C LEU A 201 -12.79 6.22 -4.98
N LEU A 202 -12.67 4.95 -5.35
CA LEU A 202 -13.64 4.29 -6.21
C LEU A 202 -14.90 3.84 -5.48
N TYR A 203 -14.77 3.38 -4.22
CA TYR A 203 -15.85 2.64 -3.52
C TYR A 203 -16.09 3.05 -2.08
N GLY A 204 -15.31 4.00 -1.55
CA GLY A 204 -15.60 4.64 -0.28
C GLY A 204 -16.86 5.48 -0.43
N THR A 205 -17.97 5.02 0.14
CA THR A 205 -19.27 5.69 0.04
C THR A 205 -19.26 7.09 0.64
N ASN A 206 -18.38 7.36 1.62
CA ASN A 206 -18.17 8.69 2.21
C ASN A 206 -17.43 9.67 1.28
N VAL A 207 -16.83 9.19 0.19
CA VAL A 207 -16.14 9.98 -0.85
C VAL A 207 -16.68 9.64 -2.24
N TRP A 208 -17.93 9.18 -2.31
CA TRP A 208 -18.56 8.77 -3.56
C TRP A 208 -18.89 9.94 -4.47
N TYR A 209 -19.38 11.01 -3.86
CA TYR A 209 -19.71 12.27 -4.53
C TYR A 209 -18.53 13.25 -4.49
N ASP A 210 -18.56 14.21 -5.42
CA ASP A 210 -17.66 15.36 -5.36
C ASP A 210 -17.85 16.11 -4.02
N GLY A 211 -16.77 16.69 -3.49
CA GLY A 211 -16.88 17.57 -2.33
C GLY A 211 -15.63 17.68 -1.48
N ALA A 212 -15.69 18.56 -0.49
CA ALA A 212 -14.53 18.96 0.30
C ALA A 212 -13.81 17.77 0.97
N PHE A 213 -14.53 16.75 1.43
CA PHE A 213 -13.91 15.58 2.07
C PHE A 213 -13.14 14.71 1.06
N ARG A 214 -13.67 14.51 -0.15
CA ARG A 214 -12.98 13.79 -1.21
C ARG A 214 -11.76 14.57 -1.70
N THR A 215 -11.91 15.88 -1.90
CA THR A 215 -10.79 16.79 -2.21
C THR A 215 -9.72 16.77 -1.11
N LEU A 216 -10.10 16.67 0.17
CA LEU A 216 -9.16 16.51 1.28
C LEU A 216 -8.38 15.20 1.17
N VAL A 217 -9.01 14.08 0.79
CA VAL A 217 -8.30 12.81 0.56
C VAL A 217 -7.25 12.96 -0.54
N TRP A 218 -7.53 13.69 -1.61
CA TRP A 218 -6.53 14.04 -2.62
C TRP A 218 -5.42 14.95 -2.09
N ALA A 219 -5.78 15.99 -1.33
CA ALA A 219 -4.82 16.91 -0.73
C ALA A 219 -3.84 16.20 0.22
N LEU A 220 -4.30 15.19 0.97
CA LEU A 220 -3.45 14.37 1.83
C LEU A 220 -2.39 13.58 1.04
N GLN A 221 -2.53 13.42 -0.27
CA GLN A 221 -1.50 12.78 -1.11
C GLN A 221 -0.33 13.72 -1.42
N MET A 222 -0.55 15.04 -1.33
CA MET A 222 0.46 16.06 -1.66
C MET A 222 1.74 15.94 -0.82
N PRO A 223 1.69 15.79 0.52
CA PRO A 223 2.91 15.59 1.32
C PRO A 223 3.69 14.35 0.90
N ILE A 224 3.01 13.23 0.61
CA ILE A 224 3.68 11.99 0.18
C ILE A 224 4.36 12.19 -1.18
N ALA A 225 3.65 12.79 -2.14
CA ALA A 225 4.18 13.06 -3.47
C ALA A 225 5.38 14.04 -3.43
N ALA A 226 5.29 15.10 -2.62
CA ALA A 226 6.37 16.05 -2.40
C ALA A 226 7.59 15.39 -1.75
N MET A 227 7.40 14.58 -0.70
CA MET A 227 8.48 13.84 -0.06
C MET A 227 9.13 12.82 -0.99
N LEU A 228 8.34 12.15 -1.84
CA LEU A 228 8.86 11.25 -2.87
C LEU A 228 9.68 12.02 -3.91
N LEU A 229 9.21 13.19 -4.34
CA LEU A 229 9.95 14.06 -5.26
C LEU A 229 11.29 14.50 -4.64
N LEU A 230 11.27 15.00 -3.41
CA LEU A 230 12.48 15.39 -2.67
C LEU A 230 13.47 14.23 -2.57
N ARG A 231 12.99 13.01 -2.31
CA ARG A 231 13.82 11.80 -2.29
C ARG A 231 14.45 11.49 -3.65
N LEU A 232 13.74 11.69 -4.75
CA LEU A 232 14.26 11.47 -6.10
C LEU A 232 15.24 12.56 -6.54
N LEU A 233 15.07 13.79 -6.06
CA LEU A 233 15.94 14.94 -6.36
C LEU A 233 17.21 14.95 -5.52
N ALA A 234 17.13 14.55 -4.25
CA ALA A 234 18.25 14.50 -3.32
C ALA A 234 18.47 13.08 -2.75
N PRO A 235 19.08 12.16 -3.53
CA PRO A 235 19.30 10.79 -3.09
C PRO A 235 20.20 10.72 -1.86
N ALA A 236 19.78 9.93 -0.86
CA ALA A 236 20.47 9.81 0.42
C ALA A 236 21.81 9.06 0.32
N ARG A 237 22.10 8.37 -0.79
CA ARG A 237 23.31 7.54 -0.95
C ARG A 237 24.13 7.95 -2.17
N PRO A 238 25.48 7.93 -2.07
CA PRO A 238 26.35 8.21 -3.22
C PRO A 238 26.07 7.33 -4.44
N SER A 239 25.76 6.04 -4.23
CA SER A 239 25.40 5.10 -5.32
C SER A 239 24.07 5.41 -6.01
N GLU A 240 23.25 6.29 -5.43
CA GLU A 240 22.00 6.76 -6.00
C GLU A 240 22.16 8.13 -6.69
N ARG A 241 23.31 8.82 -6.49
CA ARG A 241 23.63 10.09 -7.15
C ARG A 241 23.93 9.88 -8.63
N LEU A 242 23.52 10.85 -9.45
CA LEU A 242 23.82 10.91 -10.88
C LEU A 242 25.23 11.51 -11.04
N HIS A 243 26.22 10.67 -11.33
CA HIS A 243 27.52 11.15 -11.79
C HIS A 243 27.49 11.24 -13.32
N LEU A 244 27.55 12.46 -13.85
CA LEU A 244 27.62 12.71 -15.31
C LEU A 244 29.00 12.37 -15.89
N ARG A 245 30.05 12.31 -15.06
CA ARG A 245 31.41 11.91 -15.43
C ARG A 245 32.01 11.05 -14.30
N GLY A 246 32.25 9.78 -14.57
CA GLY A 246 32.93 8.85 -13.66
C GLY A 246 33.26 7.53 -14.37
N PRO A 247 34.35 6.82 -14.01
CA PRO A 247 34.82 5.65 -14.75
C PRO A 247 33.78 4.53 -14.73
N ARG A 248 33.44 4.03 -15.93
CA ARG A 248 32.49 2.95 -16.18
C ARG A 248 32.88 1.65 -15.44
N ARG A 249 32.43 1.46 -14.21
CA ARG A 249 32.32 0.11 -13.60
C ARG A 249 31.02 -0.01 -12.83
N GLY A 250 30.02 -0.58 -13.51
CA GLY A 250 28.69 -0.90 -12.96
C GLY A 250 27.57 -0.32 -13.83
N ARG A 251 26.97 -1.16 -14.68
CA ARG A 251 25.89 -0.85 -15.63
C ARG A 251 24.88 0.16 -15.05
N PRO A 252 24.69 1.34 -15.69
CA PRO A 252 23.73 2.31 -15.22
C PRO A 252 22.32 1.76 -15.43
N LEU A 253 21.44 1.88 -14.44
CA LEU A 253 20.02 2.08 -14.77
C LEU A 253 19.99 3.27 -15.75
N PRO A 254 19.45 3.10 -16.97
CA PRO A 254 19.62 4.10 -18.02
C PRO A 254 19.12 5.44 -17.49
N LEU A 255 19.89 6.51 -17.71
CA LEU A 255 19.58 7.87 -17.24
C LEU A 255 18.12 8.25 -17.54
N THR A 256 17.61 7.74 -18.66
CA THR A 256 16.21 7.82 -19.11
C THR A 256 15.22 7.27 -18.09
N ALA A 257 15.45 6.12 -17.45
CA ALA A 257 14.54 5.56 -16.44
C ALA A 257 14.48 6.43 -15.17
N ARG A 258 15.60 7.05 -14.78
CA ARG A 258 15.63 7.97 -13.63
C ARG A 258 14.95 9.31 -13.96
N ALA A 259 15.19 9.84 -15.16
CA ALA A 259 14.53 11.05 -15.64
C ALA A 259 13.01 10.84 -15.77
N ALA A 260 12.60 9.72 -16.39
CA ALA A 260 11.19 9.33 -16.50
C ALA A 260 10.54 9.20 -15.12
N GLY A 261 11.20 8.57 -14.14
CA GLY A 261 10.68 8.47 -12.78
C GLY A 261 10.50 9.84 -12.09
N ARG A 262 11.42 10.78 -12.31
CA ARG A 262 11.30 12.15 -11.78
C ARG A 262 10.16 12.92 -12.46
N LEU A 263 10.10 12.87 -13.79
CA LEU A 263 9.05 13.51 -14.57
C LEU A 263 7.67 12.95 -14.19
N ALA A 264 7.56 11.64 -14.01
CA ALA A 264 6.33 11.01 -13.54
C ALA A 264 5.89 11.56 -12.17
N VAL A 265 6.80 11.68 -11.19
CA VAL A 265 6.46 12.23 -9.88
C VAL A 265 6.13 13.73 -9.94
N VAL A 266 6.84 14.52 -10.76
CA VAL A 266 6.49 15.94 -10.98
C VAL A 266 5.10 16.06 -11.58
N ALA A 267 4.77 15.25 -12.59
CA ALA A 267 3.44 15.21 -13.19
C ALA A 267 2.38 14.78 -12.16
N THR A 268 2.68 13.83 -11.28
CA THR A 268 1.79 13.44 -10.17
C THR A 268 1.54 14.62 -9.22
N VAL A 269 2.59 15.33 -8.79
CA VAL A 269 2.45 16.50 -7.90
C VAL A 269 1.61 17.59 -8.57
N ALA A 270 1.89 17.90 -9.83
CA ALA A 270 1.14 18.91 -10.58
C ALA A 270 -0.33 18.50 -10.78
N GLY A 271 -0.59 17.23 -11.11
CA GLY A 271 -1.95 16.70 -11.26
C GLY A 271 -2.74 16.73 -9.95
N LEU A 272 -2.11 16.34 -8.84
CA LEU A 272 -2.72 16.45 -7.50
C LEU A 272 -3.01 17.91 -7.12
N ALA A 273 -2.08 18.82 -7.39
CA ALA A 273 -2.29 20.26 -7.16
C ALA A 273 -3.46 20.80 -7.99
N ALA A 274 -3.56 20.40 -9.26
CA ALA A 274 -4.67 20.78 -10.13
C ALA A 274 -6.01 20.25 -9.62
N VAL A 275 -6.08 18.97 -9.22
CA VAL A 275 -7.29 18.37 -8.61
C VAL A 275 -7.72 19.15 -7.37
N VAL A 276 -6.78 19.44 -6.47
CA VAL A 276 -7.08 20.17 -5.22
C VAL A 276 -7.50 21.62 -5.50
N ALA A 277 -6.85 22.30 -6.44
CA ALA A 277 -7.15 23.70 -6.75
C ALA A 277 -8.46 23.88 -7.52
N THR A 278 -8.80 22.94 -8.39
CA THR A 278 -10.01 23.01 -9.23
C THR A 278 -11.23 22.38 -8.57
N GLY A 279 -11.04 21.49 -7.59
CA GLY A 279 -12.11 20.67 -7.02
C GLY A 279 -12.62 19.57 -7.95
N VAL A 280 -12.02 19.39 -9.13
CA VAL A 280 -12.36 18.31 -10.07
C VAL A 280 -11.71 17.02 -9.59
N ASP A 281 -12.30 16.43 -8.56
CA ASP A 281 -11.75 15.31 -7.81
C ASP A 281 -12.23 13.94 -8.29
N GLY A 282 -13.03 13.92 -9.37
CA GLY A 282 -13.53 12.72 -10.03
C GLY A 282 -14.57 11.96 -9.21
N GLY A 283 -15.24 12.64 -8.28
CA GLY A 283 -16.44 12.13 -7.64
C GLY A 283 -17.61 12.15 -8.63
N ARG A 284 -18.76 11.70 -8.13
CA ARG A 284 -20.02 11.77 -8.89
C ARG A 284 -20.81 12.99 -8.45
N THR A 285 -21.59 13.54 -9.36
CA THR A 285 -22.67 14.46 -9.04
C THR A 285 -23.93 13.65 -8.70
N PRO A 286 -24.67 13.94 -7.62
CA PRO A 286 -25.85 13.16 -7.19
C PRO A 286 -26.86 12.82 -8.29
N ASP A 287 -27.12 13.77 -9.20
CA ASP A 287 -28.11 13.63 -10.28
C ASP A 287 -27.47 13.49 -11.68
N GLY A 288 -26.14 13.36 -11.76
CA GLY A 288 -25.45 13.29 -13.04
C GLY A 288 -25.25 11.88 -13.56
N ALA A 289 -24.97 11.77 -14.86
CA ALA A 289 -24.62 10.50 -15.48
C ALA A 289 -23.38 9.90 -14.79
N SER A 290 -23.50 8.66 -14.31
CA SER A 290 -22.34 7.95 -13.79
C SER A 290 -21.38 7.64 -14.93
N PRO A 291 -20.10 8.05 -14.84
CA PRO A 291 -19.11 7.68 -15.85
C PRO A 291 -18.97 6.15 -15.90
N GLY A 292 -18.61 5.64 -17.08
CA GLY A 292 -18.36 4.21 -17.29
C GLY A 292 -17.30 3.65 -16.34
N LEU A 293 -17.28 2.32 -16.18
CA LEU A 293 -16.30 1.64 -15.33
C LEU A 293 -14.90 1.81 -15.94
N TRP A 294 -14.10 2.72 -15.38
CA TRP A 294 -12.70 2.92 -15.76
C TRP A 294 -11.77 2.89 -14.52
N PRO A 295 -10.57 2.28 -14.62
CA PRO A 295 -10.07 1.51 -15.76
C PRO A 295 -10.78 0.15 -15.91
N GLU A 296 -10.79 -0.38 -17.13
CA GLU A 296 -11.34 -1.72 -17.43
C GLU A 296 -10.51 -2.82 -16.75
N ARG A 297 -11.13 -3.99 -16.51
CA ARG A 297 -10.49 -5.12 -15.82
C ARG A 297 -9.18 -5.56 -16.47
N TRP A 298 -9.11 -5.59 -17.81
CA TRP A 298 -7.89 -6.02 -18.51
C TRP A 298 -6.73 -5.06 -18.29
N VAL A 299 -6.98 -3.75 -18.12
CA VAL A 299 -5.95 -2.74 -17.82
C VAL A 299 -5.31 -3.03 -16.48
N ILE A 300 -6.13 -3.40 -15.49
CA ILE A 300 -5.67 -3.76 -14.13
C ILE A 300 -4.81 -5.03 -14.19
N TRP A 301 -5.26 -6.05 -14.90
CA TRP A 301 -4.50 -7.30 -15.05
C TRP A 301 -3.19 -7.11 -15.83
N ALA A 302 -3.20 -6.32 -16.90
CA ALA A 302 -2.00 -5.97 -17.66
C ALA A 302 -1.00 -5.19 -16.78
N GLY A 303 -1.48 -4.23 -15.99
CA GLY A 303 -0.66 -3.49 -15.02
C GLY A 303 -0.04 -4.40 -13.95
N LEU A 304 -0.82 -5.35 -13.41
CA LEU A 304 -0.32 -6.34 -12.45
C LEU A 304 0.74 -7.26 -13.07
N LEU A 305 0.51 -7.73 -14.30
CA LEU A 305 1.48 -8.54 -15.04
C LEU A 305 2.80 -7.77 -15.23
N ALA A 306 2.72 -6.52 -15.70
CA ALA A 306 3.89 -5.66 -15.87
C ALA A 306 4.65 -5.43 -14.56
N LEU A 307 3.93 -5.16 -13.46
CA LEU A 307 4.51 -5.03 -12.12
C LEU A 307 5.23 -6.31 -11.68
N THR A 308 4.59 -7.46 -11.90
CA THR A 308 5.11 -8.78 -11.52
C THR A 308 6.38 -9.11 -12.31
N LEU A 309 6.37 -8.88 -13.63
CA LEU A 309 7.53 -9.06 -14.50
C LEU A 309 8.68 -8.13 -14.06
N ALA A 310 8.39 -6.88 -13.72
CA ALA A 310 9.40 -5.95 -13.20
C ALA A 310 9.99 -6.43 -11.86
N ALA A 311 9.16 -6.90 -10.92
CA ALA A 311 9.60 -7.43 -9.64
C ALA A 311 10.46 -8.70 -9.80
N VAL A 312 10.05 -9.63 -10.68
CA VAL A 312 10.81 -10.84 -11.01
C VAL A 312 12.14 -10.50 -11.67
N ALA A 313 12.17 -9.58 -12.63
CA ALA A 313 13.40 -9.13 -13.27
C ALA A 313 14.37 -8.50 -12.25
N VAL A 314 13.86 -7.70 -11.31
CA VAL A 314 14.64 -7.14 -10.19
C VAL A 314 15.18 -8.24 -9.29
N ALA A 315 14.35 -9.21 -8.90
CA ALA A 315 14.77 -10.33 -8.07
C ALA A 315 15.87 -11.16 -8.76
N HIS A 316 15.67 -11.54 -10.02
CA HIS A 316 16.63 -12.32 -10.80
C HIS A 316 17.98 -11.62 -10.94
N ARG A 317 17.98 -10.30 -11.20
CA ARG A 317 19.22 -9.50 -11.29
C ARG A 317 19.98 -9.36 -9.98
N LEU A 318 19.29 -9.50 -8.85
CA LEU A 318 19.85 -9.31 -7.51
C LEU A 318 20.10 -10.63 -6.76
N ARG A 319 19.78 -11.78 -7.36
CA ARG A 319 20.11 -13.08 -6.79
C ARG A 319 21.63 -13.17 -6.58
N PRO A 320 22.10 -13.56 -5.38
CA PRO A 320 23.50 -13.87 -5.17
C PRO A 320 23.90 -14.97 -6.16
N SER A 321 24.84 -14.69 -7.07
CA SER A 321 25.42 -15.73 -7.90
C SER A 321 26.16 -16.70 -6.97
N ALA A 322 25.73 -17.96 -6.93
CA ALA A 322 26.35 -19.01 -6.12
C ALA A 322 27.76 -19.42 -6.60
N VAL A 323 28.40 -18.63 -7.46
CA VAL A 323 29.68 -18.96 -8.09
C VAL A 323 30.79 -18.24 -7.35
N GLY A 324 31.39 -18.97 -6.42
CA GLY A 324 32.58 -18.60 -5.66
C GLY A 324 33.01 -19.77 -4.77
N GLY A 325 33.19 -20.94 -5.37
CA GLY A 325 33.78 -22.11 -4.71
C GLY A 325 35.21 -21.82 -4.18
N PRO A 326 35.73 -22.67 -3.29
CA PRO A 326 36.89 -22.39 -2.45
C PRO A 326 38.20 -22.36 -3.25
N ALA A 327 38.52 -21.22 -3.84
CA ALA A 327 39.83 -20.98 -4.47
C ALA A 327 40.89 -20.46 -3.47
N ARG A 328 40.82 -20.88 -2.20
CA ARG A 328 41.77 -20.45 -1.16
C ARG A 328 42.56 -21.58 -0.49
N GLU A 329 42.46 -22.82 -0.98
CA GLU A 329 43.28 -23.93 -0.47
C GLU A 329 44.57 -24.20 -1.25
N ARG A 330 44.72 -23.74 -2.50
CA ARG A 330 45.94 -24.05 -3.31
C ARG A 330 47.11 -23.06 -3.18
N ARG A 331 47.15 -22.20 -2.17
CA ARG A 331 48.28 -21.26 -1.96
C ARG A 331 49.09 -21.50 -0.69
N GLY A 332 48.80 -22.58 0.05
CA GLY A 332 49.54 -22.96 1.26
C GLY A 332 50.54 -24.10 1.06
N GLU A 333 50.49 -24.84 -0.05
CA GLU A 333 51.25 -26.10 -0.19
C GLU A 333 52.53 -26.00 -1.05
N ALA A 334 52.91 -24.78 -1.49
CA ALA A 334 54.11 -24.54 -2.30
C ALA A 334 55.23 -23.79 -1.55
N ALA A 335 55.22 -23.83 -0.21
CA ALA A 335 56.24 -23.20 0.63
C ALA A 335 56.77 -24.17 1.69
N ALA A 336 57.13 -25.39 1.27
CA ALA A 336 58.00 -26.27 2.04
C ALA A 336 59.19 -26.67 1.17
N GLU A 337 60.38 -26.50 1.77
CA GLU A 337 61.73 -26.81 1.31
C GLU A 337 62.44 -25.78 0.42
N PRO A 338 63.53 -25.24 0.97
CA PRO A 338 64.83 -25.75 0.57
C PRO A 338 65.62 -26.30 1.76
N GLY A 339 66.19 -27.49 1.55
CA GLY A 339 67.14 -28.13 2.46
C GLY A 339 68.43 -27.33 2.60
N ALA A 340 68.96 -27.35 3.83
CA ALA A 340 70.34 -27.01 4.13
C ALA A 340 71.05 -28.29 4.57
N GLY A 341 72.00 -28.72 3.75
CA GLY A 341 73.14 -29.55 4.15
C GLY A 341 74.35 -28.67 4.41
#